data_AF-A0A920G1D1-F1
#
_entry.id   AF-A0A920G1D1-F1
#
_cell.length_a   1.000
_cell.length_b   1.000
_cell.length_c   1.000
_cell.angle_alpha   90.00
_cell.angle_beta   90.00
_cell.angle_gamma   90.00
#
_symmetry.space_group_name_H-M   'P 1'
#
loop_
_entity.id
_entity.type
_entity.pdbx_description
1 polymer ?
#
loop_
_entity_poly.entity_id
_entity_poly.type
_entity_poly.pdbx_seq_one_letter_code
_entity_poly.pdbx_strand_id
1 'polypeptide(L)'
;MGMALRAGVPAQDMEMWQFHPTGIYGAGTLVTEGCRGEGGYLINKDGERFMERYAPNAKDLAGRDVVAAPWCSKFSRAAGVDQMAIT
;
A
#
# COMPACT_ATOMS: atom_id res chain seq x y z
N MET A 1 -9.49 20.91 8.04
CA MET A 1 -8.63 21.67 7.10
C MET A 1 -9.27 22.97 6.63
N GLY A 2 -10.33 22.95 5.81
CA GLY A 2 -10.89 24.17 5.20
C GLY A 2 -11.30 25.26 6.20
N MET A 3 -11.91 24.90 7.33
CA MET A 3 -12.28 25.89 8.37
C MET A 3 -11.06 26.49 9.08
N ALA A 4 -10.07 25.67 9.43
CA ALA A 4 -8.85 26.11 10.12
C ALA A 4 -8.01 27.05 9.25
N LEU A 5 -7.80 26.70 7.97
CA LEU A 5 -7.06 27.53 7.02
C LEU A 5 -7.74 28.88 6.78
N ARG A 6 -9.08 28.90 6.68
CA ARG A 6 -9.85 30.16 6.54
C ARG A 6 -9.84 31.02 7.81
N ALA A 7 -9.64 30.40 8.98
CA ALA A 7 -9.49 31.09 10.25
C ALA A 7 -8.05 31.55 10.54
N GLY A 8 -7.11 31.39 9.60
CA GLY A 8 -5.70 31.78 9.75
C GLY A 8 -4.89 30.84 10.64
N VAL A 9 -5.41 29.66 10.98
CA VAL A 9 -4.69 28.64 11.76
C VAL A 9 -3.79 27.83 10.80
N PRO A 10 -2.49 27.69 11.08
CA PRO A 10 -1.59 26.95 10.21
C PRO A 10 -1.90 25.45 10.23
N ALA A 11 -1.71 24.81 9.08
CA ALA A 11 -1.71 23.36 8.95
C ALA A 11 -0.27 22.87 8.74
N GLN A 12 0.04 21.69 9.24
CA GLN A 12 1.37 21.08 9.15
C GLN A 12 1.30 19.78 8.35
N ASP A 13 2.40 19.47 7.65
CA ASP A 13 2.66 18.20 6.97
C ASP A 13 1.55 17.74 6.00
N MET A 14 0.92 18.71 5.32
CA MET A 14 -0.18 18.43 4.38
C MET A 14 0.27 17.65 3.14
N GLU A 15 1.57 17.58 2.89
CA GLU A 15 2.21 16.80 1.83
C GLU A 15 2.34 15.30 2.15
N MET A 16 2.19 14.89 3.41
CA MET A 16 2.41 13.51 3.86
C MET A 16 1.21 12.60 3.57
N TRP A 17 0.95 12.36 2.29
CA TRP A 17 -0.18 11.52 1.86
C TRP A 17 0.11 10.03 2.06
N GLN A 18 -0.68 9.36 2.91
CA GLN A 18 -0.56 7.92 3.13
C GLN A 18 -1.30 7.14 2.06
N PHE A 19 -0.63 6.17 1.44
CA PHE A 19 -1.24 5.19 0.56
C PHE A 19 -1.38 3.85 1.28
N HIS A 20 -2.59 3.29 1.27
CA HIS A 20 -2.80 1.94 1.78
C HIS A 20 -2.42 0.92 0.71
N PRO A 21 -1.53 -0.06 1.00
CA PRO A 21 -1.05 -1.01 -0.01
C PRO A 21 -2.12 -2.03 -0.46
N THR A 22 -3.24 -2.12 0.25
CA THR A 22 -4.24 -3.20 0.12
C THR A 22 -5.67 -2.66 -0.07
N GLY A 23 -5.85 -1.69 -0.96
CA GLY A 23 -7.18 -1.27 -1.42
C GLY A 23 -7.71 -2.19 -2.51
N ILE A 24 -8.99 -2.58 -2.44
CA ILE A 24 -9.63 -3.39 -3.49
C ILE A 24 -9.62 -2.59 -4.80
N TYR A 25 -9.07 -3.19 -5.85
CA TYR A 25 -9.00 -2.57 -7.17
C TYR A 25 -10.39 -2.18 -7.69
N GLY A 26 -10.51 -0.97 -8.25
CA GLY A 26 -11.77 -0.40 -8.75
C GLY A 26 -12.69 0.16 -7.66
N ALA A 27 -12.92 -0.57 -6.57
CA ALA A 27 -13.83 -0.14 -5.50
C ALA A 27 -13.18 0.80 -4.47
N GLY A 28 -11.87 0.69 -4.23
CA GLY A 28 -11.16 1.46 -3.21
C GLY A 28 -11.48 1.05 -1.77
N THR A 29 -12.31 0.03 -1.56
CA THR A 29 -12.61 -0.51 -0.22
C THR A 29 -11.34 -1.06 0.41
N LEU A 30 -11.16 -0.74 1.69
CA LEU A 30 -9.99 -1.14 2.45
C LEU A 30 -10.00 -2.64 2.75
N VAL A 31 -8.89 -3.33 2.47
CA VAL A 31 -8.58 -4.60 3.11
C VAL A 31 -7.60 -4.36 4.24
N THR A 32 -7.95 -4.86 5.44
CA THR A 32 -7.18 -4.64 6.66
C THR A 32 -5.74 -5.16 6.53
N GLU A 33 -4.81 -4.43 7.14
CA GLU A 33 -3.42 -4.87 7.31
C GLU A 33 -3.32 -6.14 8.17
N GLY A 34 -4.35 -6.42 8.99
CA GLY A 34 -4.47 -7.69 9.70
C GLY A 34 -4.39 -8.90 8.75
N CYS A 35 -4.86 -8.78 7.50
CA CYS A 35 -4.70 -9.85 6.52
C CYS A 35 -3.22 -10.21 6.27
N ARG A 36 -2.29 -9.24 6.31
CA ARG A 36 -0.85 -9.49 6.24
C ARG A 36 -0.27 -9.94 7.59
N GLY A 37 -0.77 -9.36 8.69
CA GLY A 37 -0.43 -9.72 10.07
C GLY A 37 -0.68 -11.20 10.39
N GLU A 38 -1.80 -11.74 9.90
CA GLU A 38 -2.23 -13.12 10.12
C GLU A 38 -1.60 -14.12 9.11
N GLY A 39 -0.66 -13.67 8.27
CA GLY A 39 0.11 -14.53 7.37
C GLY A 39 -0.22 -14.43 5.88
N GLY A 40 -1.13 -13.53 5.49
CA GLY A 40 -1.38 -13.22 4.08
C GLY A 40 -0.18 -12.52 3.42
N TYR A 41 0.02 -12.77 2.13
CA TYR A 41 1.21 -12.35 1.39
C TYR A 41 0.86 -11.72 0.04
N LEU A 42 1.70 -10.81 -0.43
CA LEU A 42 1.50 -10.13 -1.71
C LEU A 42 2.17 -10.90 -2.86
N ILE A 43 1.38 -11.28 -3.85
CA ILE A 43 1.84 -11.93 -5.08
C ILE A 43 1.82 -10.97 -6.28
N ASN A 44 2.73 -11.19 -7.23
CA ASN A 44 2.64 -10.56 -8.54
C ASN A 44 1.86 -11.46 -9.52
N LYS A 45 1.72 -10.98 -10.76
CA LYS A 45 1.05 -11.70 -11.86
C LYS A 45 1.70 -13.05 -12.21
N ASP A 46 2.97 -13.21 -11.82
CA ASP A 46 3.77 -14.40 -12.08
C ASP A 46 3.72 -15.38 -10.88
N GLY A 47 2.90 -15.09 -9.86
CA GLY A 47 2.74 -15.91 -8.65
C GLY A 47 3.87 -15.77 -7.62
N GLU A 48 4.79 -14.84 -7.81
CA GLU A 48 5.93 -14.64 -6.92
C GLU A 48 5.60 -13.75 -5.73
N ARG A 49 6.04 -14.16 -4.54
CA ARG A 49 6.05 -13.35 -3.33
C ARG A 49 7.11 -12.26 -3.44
N PHE A 50 6.75 -11.12 -4.01
CA PHE A 50 7.74 -10.12 -4.38
C PHE A 50 8.30 -9.34 -3.20
N MET A 51 7.60 -9.28 -2.06
CA MET A 51 8.03 -8.53 -0.87
C MET A 51 9.32 -9.07 -0.24
N GLU A 52 9.66 -10.35 -0.45
CA GLU A 52 10.93 -10.93 0.03
C GLU A 52 12.15 -10.26 -0.61
N ARG A 53 12.01 -9.69 -1.81
CA ARG A 53 13.07 -8.95 -2.51
C ARG A 53 13.22 -7.51 -2.01
N TYR A 54 12.15 -6.92 -1.49
CA TYR A 54 12.12 -5.49 -1.09
C TYR A 54 12.31 -5.29 0.42
N ALA A 55 11.85 -6.24 1.24
CA ALA A 55 12.01 -6.21 2.68
C ALA A 55 12.43 -7.60 3.18
N PRO A 56 13.74 -7.94 3.16
CA PRO A 56 14.21 -9.30 3.49
C PRO A 56 13.86 -9.75 4.92
N ASN A 57 13.85 -8.80 5.87
CA ASN A 57 13.59 -9.07 7.28
C ASN A 57 12.10 -8.99 7.65
N ALA A 58 11.40 -7.98 7.14
CA ALA A 58 10.01 -7.70 7.52
C ALA A 58 8.97 -8.27 6.53
N LYS A 59 9.39 -8.61 5.31
CA LYS A 59 8.54 -9.14 4.23
C LYS A 59 7.25 -8.32 4.08
N ASP A 60 6.10 -8.97 4.12
CA ASP A 60 4.77 -8.36 4.02
C ASP A 60 4.37 -7.56 5.27
N LEU A 61 5.16 -7.57 6.35
CA LEU A 61 4.96 -6.75 7.56
C LEU A 61 5.79 -5.47 7.57
N ALA A 62 6.44 -5.14 6.46
CA ALA A 62 7.16 -3.87 6.33
C ALA A 62 6.21 -2.66 6.47
N GLY A 63 6.77 -1.50 6.82
CA GLY A 63 6.04 -0.23 6.93
C GLY A 63 5.26 0.09 5.65
N ARG A 64 4.12 0.78 5.79
CA ARG A 64 3.18 1.02 4.69
C ARG A 64 3.80 1.73 3.50
N ASP A 65 4.71 2.66 3.75
CA ASP A 65 5.51 3.36 2.75
C ASP A 65 6.43 2.40 1.98
N VAL A 66 7.06 1.46 2.68
CA VAL A 66 7.94 0.43 2.09
C VAL A 66 7.16 -0.58 1.27
N VAL A 67 5.93 -0.91 1.67
CA VAL A 67 5.05 -1.82 0.89
C VAL A 67 4.40 -1.10 -0.29
N ALA A 68 3.97 0.16 -0.12
CA ALA A 68 3.28 0.92 -1.14
C ALA A 68 4.19 1.42 -2.28
N ALA A 69 5.46 1.72 -2.00
CA ALA A 69 6.39 2.25 -3.03
C ALA A 69 6.71 1.26 -4.17
N PRO A 70 7.06 -0.02 -3.90
CA PRO A 70 7.22 -1.02 -4.95
C PRO A 70 5.92 -1.29 -5.72
N TRP A 71 4.78 -1.19 -5.02
CA TRP A 71 3.46 -1.39 -5.61
C TRP A 71 3.12 -0.30 -6.64
N CYS A 72 3.31 0.97 -6.27
CA CYS A 72 3.10 2.12 -7.15
C CYS A 72 4.03 2.10 -8.38
N SER A 73 5.31 1.72 -8.17
CA SER A 73 6.29 1.56 -9.25
C SER A 73 5.92 0.46 -10.25
N LYS A 74 5.43 -0.69 -9.76
CA LYS A 74 5.04 -1.83 -10.62
C LYS A 74 3.71 -1.62 -11.34
N PHE A 75 2.77 -0.88 -10.74
CA PHE A 75 1.52 -0.50 -11.41
C PHE A 75 1.81 0.37 -12.65
N SER A 76 2.74 1.32 -12.54
CA SER A 76 3.15 2.20 -13.66
C SER A 76 3.91 1.47 -14.78
N ARG A 77 4.67 0.41 -14.45
CA ARG A 77 5.59 -0.27 -15.38
C ARG A 77 5.00 -1.47 -16.14
N ALA A 78 3.68 -1.57 -16.28
CA ALA A 78 3.03 -2.58 -17.13
C ALA A 78 3.34 -4.04 -16.76
N ALA A 79 3.20 -4.40 -15.48
CA ALA A 79 2.93 -5.79 -15.10
C ALA A 79 1.46 -5.86 -14.65
N GLY A 80 0.54 -6.11 -15.59
CA GLY A 80 -0.87 -6.33 -15.26
C GLY A 80 -0.97 -7.40 -14.17
N VAL A 81 -1.51 -7.03 -13.01
CA VAL A 81 -1.72 -7.93 -11.88
C VAL A 81 -3.22 -8.15 -11.73
N ASP A 82 -3.65 -9.34 -12.16
CA ASP A 82 -4.86 -9.96 -11.64
C ASP A 82 -4.61 -10.39 -10.19
N GLN A 83 -5.55 -9.99 -9.33
CA GLN A 83 -5.79 -10.47 -7.97
C GLN A 83 -4.63 -10.43 -6.97
N MET A 84 -4.80 -9.51 -6.01
CA MET A 84 -4.27 -9.62 -4.67
C MET A 84 -4.85 -10.89 -4.01
N ALA A 85 -4.16 -12.03 -4.13
CA ALA A 85 -4.53 -13.25 -3.41
C ALA A 85 -4.13 -13.11 -1.95
N ILE A 86 -5.08 -12.67 -1.12
CA ILE A 86 -5.03 -12.91 0.32
C ILE A 86 -5.51 -14.36 0.49
N THR A 87 -4.59 -15.29 0.70
CA THR A 87 -4.91 -16.60 1.28
C THR A 87 -4.53 -16.58 2.74
#